data_AF-A0A9D5QB76-F1
#
_entry.id   AF-A0A9D5QB76-F1
#
_cell.length_a   1.000
_cell.length_b   1.000
_cell.length_c   1.000
_cell.angle_alpha   90.00
_cell.angle_beta   90.00
_cell.angle_gamma   90.00
#
_symmetry.space_group_name_H-M   'P 1'
#
loop_
_entity.id
_entity.type
_entity.pdbx_description
1 polymer ?
#
loop_
_entity_poly.entity_id
_entity_poly.type
_entity_poly.pdbx_seq_one_letter_code
_entity_poly.pdbx_strand_id
1 'polypeptide(L)'
;MVSAQALNGGDELPLQIPLFGRFISLARGLPLTSPNIIGADSFFVPRKPITLRRYIMAGKSAPIAEKARVSELRNGVDTHALVDTIEAIKADPKKASCTFFATTSWKKGTVSDTKITHYDLGGEVIPQDFTMTVDEPMELLGADTAPNPQMLLFTALNTCVLNTFIVNASAKGIRVESVEIETRGELDLRGFLAIDKMVNPGYNELNFVFRIKGDGTQEQFRECLEAGTRYSPNFQTITRAVKVNYDLEIK
;
A
#
# COMPACT_ATOMS: atom_id res chain seq x y z
N MET A 1 -29.47 -29.40 14.17
CA MET A 1 -30.41 -29.74 13.08
C MET A 1 -31.63 -28.84 13.22
N VAL A 2 -32.21 -28.44 12.09
CA VAL A 2 -33.28 -27.44 11.88
C VAL A 2 -32.79 -25.99 11.97
N SER A 3 -32.99 -25.08 11.01
CA SER A 3 -33.28 -25.11 9.57
C SER A 3 -33.15 -23.65 9.12
N ALA A 4 -32.53 -23.42 7.96
CA ALA A 4 -32.57 -22.13 7.29
C ALA A 4 -34.01 -21.75 6.91
N GLN A 5 -34.35 -20.47 7.01
CA GLN A 5 -35.48 -19.88 6.31
C GLN A 5 -34.97 -18.72 5.46
N ALA A 6 -35.13 -18.90 4.15
CA ALA A 6 -34.99 -17.88 3.15
C ALA A 6 -36.10 -16.84 3.31
N LEU A 7 -35.75 -15.56 3.20
CA LEU A 7 -36.70 -14.50 2.89
C LEU A 7 -36.40 -14.01 1.48
N ASN A 8 -37.21 -14.52 0.55
CA ASN A 8 -37.46 -13.90 -0.75
C ASN A 8 -38.59 -12.88 -0.59
N GLY A 9 -38.34 -11.66 -1.06
CA GLY A 9 -39.27 -10.53 -1.13
C GLY A 9 -38.37 -9.29 -1.25
N GLY A 10 -38.17 -8.71 -2.43
CA GLY A 10 -39.19 -8.32 -3.38
C GLY A 10 -39.62 -6.89 -3.05
N ASP A 11 -38.68 -5.95 -3.11
CA ASP A 11 -38.94 -4.51 -3.18
C ASP A 11 -37.79 -3.87 -3.99
N GLU A 12 -38.11 -3.52 -5.23
CA GLU A 12 -37.28 -2.71 -6.11
C GLU A 12 -37.24 -1.27 -5.58
N LEU A 13 -36.07 -0.81 -5.12
CA LEU A 13 -35.83 0.61 -4.91
C LEU A 13 -35.33 1.22 -6.23
N PRO A 14 -36.02 2.20 -6.83
CA PRO A 14 -35.54 2.85 -8.04
C PRO A 14 -34.51 3.91 -7.66
N LEU A 15 -33.22 3.58 -7.75
CA LEU A 15 -32.16 4.59 -7.86
C LEU A 15 -32.22 5.19 -9.26
N GLN A 16 -33.12 6.15 -9.48
CA GLN A 16 -33.04 7.07 -10.62
C GLN A 16 -31.90 8.05 -10.36
N ILE A 17 -30.70 7.69 -10.80
CA ILE A 17 -29.64 8.67 -11.06
C ILE A 17 -30.06 9.41 -12.34
N PRO A 18 -30.22 10.75 -12.34
CA PRO A 18 -30.58 11.46 -13.56
C PRO A 18 -29.47 11.29 -14.60
N LEU A 19 -29.82 10.67 -15.73
CA LEU A 19 -29.00 10.59 -16.94
C LEU A 19 -28.62 12.01 -17.38
N PHE A 20 -27.38 12.42 -17.11
CA PHE A 20 -26.78 13.54 -17.81
C PHE A 20 -26.46 13.11 -19.24
N GLY A 21 -27.43 13.37 -20.12
CA GLY A 21 -27.25 13.28 -21.55
C GLY A 21 -26.37 14.42 -22.09
N ARG A 22 -25.54 14.05 -23.07
CA ARG A 22 -24.74 14.87 -24.00
C ARG A 22 -23.41 15.39 -23.46
N PHE A 23 -22.33 14.67 -23.77
CA PHE A 23 -21.14 15.22 -24.46
C PHE A 23 -20.37 14.08 -25.13
N ILE A 24 -20.64 13.83 -26.41
CA ILE A 24 -19.65 13.26 -27.33
C ILE A 24 -19.63 14.20 -28.54
N SER A 25 -18.60 15.03 -28.63
CA SER A 25 -18.19 15.66 -29.87
C SER A 25 -16.67 15.68 -29.90
N LEU A 26 -16.14 15.32 -31.07
CA LEU A 26 -14.78 14.94 -31.36
C LEU A 26 -13.75 16.03 -31.00
N ALA A 27 -12.61 15.61 -30.46
CA ALA A 27 -11.34 16.28 -30.66
C ALA A 27 -10.35 15.29 -31.29
N ARG A 28 -10.24 15.35 -32.61
CA ARG A 28 -9.08 14.82 -33.35
C ARG A 28 -7.98 15.88 -33.32
N GLY A 29 -6.80 15.47 -32.87
CA GLY A 29 -5.51 16.01 -33.30
C GLY A 29 -5.06 17.33 -32.65
N LEU A 30 -4.21 17.22 -31.62
CA LEU A 30 -3.19 18.22 -31.29
C LEU A 30 -1.93 17.48 -30.77
N PRO A 31 -0.71 17.98 -31.05
CA PRO A 31 0.53 17.24 -30.91
C PRO A 31 0.97 17.08 -29.44
N LEU A 32 1.54 15.91 -29.14
CA LEU A 32 2.28 15.63 -27.91
C LEU A 32 3.60 16.44 -27.92
N THR A 33 3.65 17.53 -27.15
CA THR A 33 4.92 18.07 -26.66
C THR A 33 4.77 18.28 -25.16
N SER A 34 5.38 17.38 -24.38
CA SER A 34 5.57 17.53 -22.94
C SER A 34 6.33 18.82 -22.62
N PRO A 35 5.94 19.51 -21.54
CA PRO A 35 6.88 20.25 -20.73
C PRO A 35 6.96 19.62 -19.34
N ASN A 36 8.20 19.27 -18.97
CA ASN A 36 8.71 19.10 -17.60
C ASN A 36 7.71 19.46 -16.48
N ILE A 37 7.21 18.44 -15.77
CA ILE A 37 6.63 18.66 -14.44
C ILE A 37 7.78 18.76 -13.45
N ILE A 38 7.79 19.91 -12.81
CA ILE A 38 8.74 20.44 -11.84
C ILE A 38 8.54 19.73 -10.49
N GLY A 39 9.65 19.27 -9.90
CA GLY A 39 9.88 19.26 -8.45
C GLY A 39 9.19 18.18 -7.62
N ALA A 40 9.82 17.01 -7.49
CA ALA A 40 9.52 15.99 -6.49
C ALA A 40 10.00 16.34 -5.06
N ASP A 41 10.13 17.63 -4.72
CA ASP A 41 10.85 18.10 -3.53
C ASP A 41 9.94 18.52 -2.35
N SER A 42 8.69 18.02 -2.27
CA SER A 42 7.78 18.36 -1.15
C SER A 42 7.21 17.16 -0.38
N PHE A 43 7.87 16.00 -0.44
CA PHE A 43 7.50 14.84 0.39
C PHE A 43 8.70 14.23 1.13
N PHE A 44 9.50 15.05 1.81
CA PHE A 44 10.46 14.53 2.79
C PHE A 44 10.81 15.56 3.85
N VAL A 45 10.19 15.47 5.02
CA VAL A 45 10.74 16.07 6.25
C VAL A 45 11.55 14.97 6.94
N PRO A 46 12.89 15.02 6.97
CA PRO A 46 13.68 14.01 7.64
C PRO A 46 13.46 14.14 9.16
N ARG A 47 12.71 13.21 9.75
CA ARG A 47 12.76 12.95 11.19
C ARG A 47 13.89 11.94 11.45
N LYS A 48 14.56 12.07 12.60
CA LYS A 48 15.57 11.10 13.04
C LYS A 48 14.94 9.69 13.01
N PRO A 49 15.58 8.67 12.41
CA PRO A 49 15.01 7.34 12.35
C PRO A 49 14.81 6.82 13.78
N ILE A 50 13.55 6.66 14.19
CA ILE A 50 13.24 5.76 15.31
C ILE A 50 13.39 4.37 14.71
N THR A 51 14.58 3.81 14.84
CA THR A 51 14.84 2.43 14.43
C THR A 51 13.98 1.50 15.29
N LEU A 52 13.46 0.42 14.68
CA LEU A 52 12.81 -0.73 15.35
C LEU A 52 13.59 -1.20 16.61
N ARG A 53 14.91 -0.96 16.57
CA ARG A 53 15.90 -1.09 17.64
C ARG A 53 15.51 -0.44 18.97
N ARG A 54 14.82 0.70 18.99
CA ARG A 54 14.42 1.38 20.24
C ARG A 54 13.23 0.70 20.91
N TYR A 55 12.43 -0.02 20.14
CA TYR A 55 11.22 -0.70 20.59
C TYR A 55 11.51 -2.07 21.20
N ILE A 56 12.38 -2.86 20.56
CA ILE A 56 12.72 -4.21 21.02
C ILE A 56 13.63 -4.19 22.27
N MET A 57 14.47 -3.15 22.41
CA MET A 57 15.47 -3.04 23.47
C MET A 57 14.96 -2.40 24.77
N ALA A 58 13.67 -2.12 24.92
CA ALA A 58 13.08 -1.57 26.14
C ALA A 58 13.12 -2.54 27.35
N GLY A 59 13.73 -3.72 27.21
CA GLY A 59 14.03 -4.65 28.29
C GLY A 59 15.44 -5.22 28.19
N LYS A 60 16.42 -4.52 28.80
CA LYS A 60 17.78 -4.98 29.14
C LYS A 60 18.76 -5.25 27.98
N SER A 61 19.59 -4.25 27.65
CA SER A 61 21.07 -4.35 27.64
C SER A 61 21.73 -3.00 27.27
N ALA A 62 22.91 -2.75 27.85
CA ALA A 62 23.67 -1.48 27.83
C ALA A 62 24.14 -1.05 26.41
N PRO A 63 24.52 0.23 26.20
CA PRO A 63 24.74 0.77 24.85
C PRO A 63 26.09 0.30 24.29
N ILE A 64 26.04 -0.66 23.36
CA ILE A 64 27.14 -0.85 22.42
C ILE A 64 27.09 0.34 21.44
N ALA A 65 28.21 1.08 21.35
CA ALA A 65 28.33 2.36 20.66
C ALA A 65 27.67 2.34 19.26
N GLU A 66 26.75 3.28 19.04
CA GLU A 66 25.96 3.49 17.83
C GLU A 66 26.81 3.58 16.55
N LYS A 67 28.05 4.07 16.64
CA LYS A 67 29.01 4.18 15.53
C LYS A 67 29.54 2.84 15.00
N ALA A 68 29.54 1.76 15.80
CA ALA A 68 30.11 0.48 15.41
C ALA A 68 29.16 -0.41 14.59
N ARG A 69 27.85 -0.15 14.60
CA ARG A 69 26.85 -0.95 13.86
C ARG A 69 26.45 -0.41 12.49
N VAL A 70 26.81 0.83 12.16
CA VAL A 70 26.51 1.44 10.84
C VAL A 70 27.28 0.73 9.71
N SER A 71 28.39 0.06 10.02
CA SER A 71 29.19 -0.71 9.04
C SER A 71 28.58 -2.04 8.61
N GLU A 72 27.43 -2.44 9.15
CA GLU A 72 26.79 -3.74 8.86
C GLU A 72 25.41 -3.62 8.18
N LEU A 73 24.99 -2.41 7.77
CA LEU A 73 23.77 -2.23 7.00
C LEU A 73 23.90 -2.88 5.63
N ARG A 74 22.96 -3.76 5.28
CA ARG A 74 22.84 -4.31 3.93
C ARG A 74 21.64 -3.68 3.24
N ASN A 75 21.84 -3.02 2.10
CA ASN A 75 20.79 -2.28 1.39
C ASN A 75 20.04 -1.26 2.27
N GLY A 76 20.70 -0.72 3.31
CA GLY A 76 20.07 0.16 4.30
C GLY A 76 19.29 -0.55 5.41
N VAL A 77 19.27 -1.89 5.44
CA VAL A 77 18.61 -2.71 6.46
C VAL A 77 19.62 -3.17 7.52
N ASP A 78 19.27 -2.99 8.79
CA ASP A 78 20.00 -3.56 9.94
C ASP A 78 19.57 -5.03 10.12
N THR A 79 20.37 -5.94 9.56
CA THR A 79 20.08 -7.38 9.57
C THR A 79 20.24 -7.99 10.96
N HIS A 80 21.03 -7.39 11.85
CA HIS A 80 21.11 -7.81 13.25
C HIS A 80 19.83 -7.46 14.00
N ALA A 81 19.34 -6.23 13.85
CA ALA A 81 18.06 -5.83 14.44
C ALA A 81 16.90 -6.70 13.92
N LEU A 82 16.93 -7.11 12.65
CA LEU A 82 15.96 -8.06 12.10
C LEU A 82 16.00 -9.40 12.84
N VAL A 83 17.19 -9.99 13.04
CA VAL A 83 17.34 -11.24 13.80
C VAL A 83 16.88 -11.07 15.25
N ASP A 84 17.27 -9.98 15.92
CA ASP A 84 16.83 -9.66 17.28
C ASP A 84 15.29 -9.57 17.37
N THR A 85 14.65 -8.99 16.34
CA THR A 85 13.18 -8.91 16.24
C THR A 85 12.55 -10.29 16.15
N ILE A 86 13.10 -11.16 15.30
CA ILE A 86 12.61 -12.52 15.10
C ILE A 86 12.70 -13.30 16.41
N GLU A 87 13.83 -13.23 17.10
CA GLU A 87 14.01 -13.95 18.37
C GLU A 87 13.11 -13.37 19.48
N ALA A 88 12.92 -12.05 19.54
CA ALA A 88 11.99 -11.43 20.48
C ALA A 88 10.53 -11.88 20.25
N ILE A 89 10.11 -12.01 18.99
CA ILE A 89 8.78 -12.51 18.62
C ILE A 89 8.64 -14.01 18.91
N LYS A 90 9.67 -14.82 18.64
CA LYS A 90 9.66 -16.25 18.99
C LYS A 90 9.53 -16.46 20.50
N ALA A 91 10.22 -15.63 21.30
CA ALA A 91 10.17 -15.69 22.75
C ALA A 91 8.84 -15.20 23.32
N ASP A 92 8.25 -14.17 22.71
CA ASP A 92 6.95 -13.62 23.10
C ASP A 92 6.10 -13.26 21.87
N PRO A 93 5.27 -14.21 21.38
CA PRO A 93 4.45 -14.00 20.19
C PRO A 93 3.48 -12.82 20.26
N LYS A 94 3.15 -12.32 21.46
CA LYS A 94 2.28 -11.15 21.61
C LYS A 94 2.91 -9.88 21.02
N LYS A 95 4.24 -9.81 20.97
CA LYS A 95 4.99 -8.70 20.35
C LYS A 95 4.84 -8.64 18.83
N ALA A 96 4.29 -9.68 18.20
CA ALA A 96 4.08 -9.71 16.74
C ALA A 96 2.83 -8.97 16.27
N SER A 97 1.94 -8.56 17.20
CA SER A 97 0.72 -7.85 16.82
C SER A 97 1.05 -6.46 16.29
N CYS A 98 0.48 -6.12 15.13
CA CYS A 98 0.61 -4.80 14.52
C CYS A 98 -0.76 -4.35 14.00
N THR A 99 -1.19 -3.15 14.37
CA THR A 99 -2.46 -2.55 13.94
C THR A 99 -2.21 -1.19 13.33
N PHE A 100 -2.77 -0.95 12.15
CA PHE A 100 -2.60 0.30 11.42
C PHE A 100 -3.92 1.07 11.34
N PHE A 101 -3.84 2.39 11.41
CA PHE A 101 -4.99 3.28 11.40
C PHE A 101 -4.86 4.33 10.32
N ALA A 102 -5.96 4.61 9.64
CA ALA A 102 -6.09 5.71 8.69
C ALA A 102 -7.47 6.36 8.86
N THR A 103 -7.51 7.69 8.88
CA THR A 103 -8.77 8.43 8.90
C THR A 103 -8.84 9.33 7.68
N THR A 104 -9.79 9.04 6.79
CA THR A 104 -10.03 9.82 5.58
C THR A 104 -11.22 10.75 5.79
N SER A 105 -11.06 12.01 5.40
CA SER A 105 -12.09 13.03 5.47
C SER A 105 -12.33 13.63 4.08
N TRP A 106 -13.61 13.73 3.72
CA TRP A 106 -14.01 14.40 2.49
C TRP A 106 -13.70 15.90 2.59
N LYS A 107 -13.22 16.48 1.48
CA LYS A 107 -13.02 17.93 1.36
C LYS A 107 -14.07 18.55 0.46
N LYS A 108 -14.05 18.16 -0.81
CA LYS A 108 -14.92 18.67 -1.88
C LYS A 108 -14.78 17.77 -3.10
N GLY A 109 -15.82 17.63 -3.92
CA GLY A 109 -15.75 16.80 -5.12
C GLY A 109 -15.15 15.41 -4.83
N THR A 110 -14.19 14.99 -5.65
CA THR A 110 -13.37 13.77 -5.49
C THR A 110 -12.16 13.94 -4.57
N VAL A 111 -11.97 15.12 -3.97
CA VAL A 111 -10.83 15.42 -3.10
C VAL A 111 -11.07 14.95 -1.67
N SER A 112 -10.11 14.23 -1.11
CA SER A 112 -10.09 13.83 0.30
C SER A 112 -8.68 13.92 0.91
N ASP A 113 -8.61 14.11 2.23
CA ASP A 113 -7.37 13.98 3.00
C ASP A 113 -7.44 12.75 3.89
N THR A 114 -6.39 11.94 3.87
CA THR A 114 -6.18 10.82 4.79
C THR A 114 -5.08 11.17 5.79
N LYS A 115 -5.41 11.14 7.09
CA LYS A 115 -4.48 11.40 8.18
C LYS A 115 -4.06 10.10 8.86
N ILE A 116 -2.74 9.93 9.05
CA ILE A 116 -2.14 8.83 9.81
C ILE A 116 -1.51 9.43 11.07
N THR A 117 -2.04 9.08 12.23
CA THR A 117 -1.60 9.64 13.53
C THR A 117 -0.85 8.66 14.40
N HIS A 118 -1.01 7.36 14.17
CA HIS A 118 -0.33 6.30 14.92
C HIS A 118 -0.48 4.94 14.23
N TYR A 119 0.28 3.97 14.72
CA TYR A 119 0.03 2.54 14.60
C TYR A 119 0.35 1.88 15.93
N ASP A 120 -0.24 0.71 16.18
CA ASP A 120 0.07 -0.08 17.36
C ASP A 120 1.03 -1.21 16.98
N LEU A 121 2.05 -1.43 17.79
CA LEU A 121 2.97 -2.56 17.66
C LEU A 121 3.15 -3.17 19.04
N GLY A 122 3.00 -4.49 19.18
CA GLY A 122 3.24 -5.20 20.44
C GLY A 122 2.48 -4.69 21.65
N GLY A 123 1.34 -3.99 21.46
CA GLY A 123 0.56 -3.38 22.53
C GLY A 123 0.92 -1.92 22.88
N GLU A 124 1.85 -1.32 22.14
CA GLU A 124 2.29 0.06 22.33
C GLU A 124 1.86 0.95 21.15
N VAL A 125 1.45 2.17 21.47
CA VAL A 125 1.04 3.18 20.46
C VAL A 125 2.28 3.92 19.95
N ILE A 126 2.55 3.83 18.65
CA ILE A 126 3.65 4.52 18.00
C ILE A 126 3.12 5.73 17.22
N PRO A 127 3.43 6.98 17.64
CA PRO A 127 2.89 8.17 17.01
C PRO A 127 3.46 8.41 15.61
N GLN A 128 2.60 8.90 14.72
CA GLN A 128 2.87 9.30 13.35
C GLN A 128 2.22 10.66 13.04
N ASP A 129 2.63 11.27 11.94
CA ASP A 129 2.12 12.58 11.54
C ASP A 129 2.24 12.73 10.02
N PHE A 130 1.42 11.96 9.31
CA PHE A 130 1.35 12.00 7.84
C PHE A 130 -0.05 12.39 7.38
N THR A 131 -0.09 13.14 6.28
CA THR A 131 -1.33 13.46 5.56
C THR A 131 -1.12 13.19 4.09
N MET A 132 -2.09 12.53 3.46
CA MET A 132 -2.10 12.24 2.04
C MET A 132 -3.38 12.81 1.43
N THR A 133 -3.25 13.63 0.39
CA THR A 133 -4.38 14.10 -0.39
C THR A 133 -4.59 13.19 -1.59
N VAL A 134 -5.84 12.93 -1.92
CA VAL A 134 -6.29 12.09 -3.04
C VAL A 134 -7.31 12.87 -3.83
N ASP A 135 -7.27 12.73 -5.15
CA ASP A 135 -8.24 13.31 -6.10
C ASP A 135 -8.50 12.30 -7.23
N GLU A 136 -9.27 12.67 -8.25
CA GLU A 136 -9.39 11.91 -9.50
C GLU A 136 -8.89 12.76 -10.69
N PRO A 137 -8.50 12.16 -11.82
CA PRO A 137 -8.22 12.90 -13.05
C PRO A 137 -9.50 13.55 -13.58
N MET A 138 -9.35 14.54 -14.46
CA MET A 138 -10.47 15.28 -15.04
C MET A 138 -11.46 14.38 -15.80
N GLU A 139 -10.96 13.34 -16.48
CA GLU A 139 -11.76 12.33 -17.18
C GLU A 139 -12.64 11.50 -16.23
N LEU A 140 -12.30 11.47 -14.94
CA LEU A 140 -13.05 10.80 -13.87
C LEU A 140 -13.64 11.81 -12.88
N LEU A 141 -13.99 13.00 -13.37
CA LEU A 141 -14.73 14.06 -12.65
C LEU A 141 -13.95 14.74 -11.52
N GLY A 142 -12.63 14.51 -11.44
CA GLY A 142 -11.78 15.23 -10.50
C GLY A 142 -11.11 16.45 -11.11
N ALA A 143 -10.14 16.99 -10.37
CA ALA A 143 -9.40 18.18 -10.77
C ALA A 143 -7.93 17.88 -11.10
N ASP A 144 -7.54 16.59 -11.10
CA ASP A 144 -6.16 16.14 -11.34
C ASP A 144 -5.15 16.82 -10.40
N THR A 145 -5.57 17.09 -9.14
CA THR A 145 -4.76 17.84 -8.16
C THR A 145 -3.90 16.96 -7.25
N ALA A 146 -4.16 15.66 -7.24
CA ALA A 146 -3.44 14.66 -6.45
C ALA A 146 -3.59 13.28 -7.10
N PRO A 147 -2.74 12.29 -6.74
CA PRO A 147 -2.88 10.92 -7.24
C PRO A 147 -4.25 10.35 -6.96
N ASN A 148 -4.73 9.49 -7.85
CA ASN A 148 -6.01 8.82 -7.67
C ASN A 148 -5.95 7.62 -6.72
N PRO A 149 -7.10 7.15 -6.21
CA PRO A 149 -7.14 6.02 -5.28
C PRO A 149 -6.45 4.77 -5.82
N GLN A 150 -6.55 4.51 -7.14
CA GLN A 150 -5.94 3.34 -7.77
C GLN A 150 -4.41 3.43 -7.82
N MET A 151 -3.87 4.62 -8.09
CA MET A 151 -2.43 4.89 -8.03
C MET A 151 -1.89 4.68 -6.61
N LEU A 152 -2.66 5.07 -5.58
CA LEU A 152 -2.27 4.80 -4.19
C LEU A 152 -2.33 3.31 -3.84
N LEU A 153 -3.31 2.57 -4.34
CA LEU A 153 -3.37 1.11 -4.19
C LEU A 153 -2.11 0.46 -4.77
N PHE A 154 -1.72 0.82 -6.01
CA PHE A 154 -0.50 0.30 -6.63
C PHE A 154 0.76 0.75 -5.91
N THR A 155 0.79 1.98 -5.41
CA THR A 155 1.92 2.48 -4.61
C THR A 155 2.09 1.64 -3.35
N ALA A 156 1.03 1.43 -2.57
CA ALA A 156 1.08 0.66 -1.34
C ALA A 156 1.43 -0.82 -1.60
N LEU A 157 0.90 -1.39 -2.69
CA LEU A 157 1.20 -2.75 -3.11
C LEU A 157 2.67 -2.92 -3.52
N ASN A 158 3.16 -2.08 -4.43
CA ASN A 158 4.53 -2.14 -4.94
C ASN A 158 5.54 -1.95 -3.81
N THR A 159 5.36 -0.92 -2.98
CA THR A 159 6.29 -0.63 -1.87
C THR A 159 6.32 -1.75 -0.84
N CYS A 160 5.18 -2.40 -0.56
CA CYS A 160 5.14 -3.53 0.36
C CYS A 160 5.89 -4.76 -0.18
N VAL A 161 5.74 -5.07 -1.47
CA VAL A 161 6.47 -6.17 -2.12
C VAL A 161 7.97 -5.83 -2.21
N LEU A 162 8.31 -4.60 -2.60
CA LEU A 162 9.70 -4.11 -2.68
C LEU A 162 10.40 -4.19 -1.33
N ASN A 163 9.77 -3.72 -0.25
CA ASN A 163 10.33 -3.77 1.09
C ASN A 163 10.60 -5.22 1.52
N THR A 164 9.65 -6.12 1.24
CA THR A 164 9.80 -7.55 1.55
C THR A 164 10.97 -8.18 0.77
N PHE A 165 11.10 -7.83 -0.52
CA PHE A 165 12.23 -8.23 -1.36
C PHE A 165 13.56 -7.72 -0.81
N ILE A 166 13.67 -6.43 -0.49
CA ILE A 166 14.91 -5.81 0.02
C ILE A 166 15.31 -6.41 1.37
N VAL A 167 14.37 -6.64 2.28
CA VAL A 167 14.67 -7.27 3.57
C VAL A 167 15.21 -8.70 3.38
N ASN A 168 14.61 -9.48 2.47
CA ASN A 168 15.09 -10.84 2.15
C ASN A 168 16.46 -10.85 1.48
N ALA A 169 16.67 -9.99 0.47
CA ALA A 169 17.96 -9.84 -0.17
C ALA A 169 19.04 -9.45 0.85
N SER A 170 18.69 -8.56 1.78
CA SER A 170 19.59 -8.11 2.83
C SER A 170 19.96 -9.21 3.81
N ALA A 171 18.98 -10.00 4.26
CA ALA A 171 19.20 -11.15 5.13
C ALA A 171 20.06 -12.24 4.45
N LYS A 172 19.99 -12.36 3.12
CA LYS A 172 20.82 -13.26 2.31
C LYS A 172 22.19 -12.66 1.94
N GLY A 173 22.50 -11.43 2.36
CA GLY A 173 23.76 -10.76 2.07
C GLY A 173 23.91 -10.22 0.65
N ILE A 174 22.84 -10.23 -0.15
CA ILE A 174 22.83 -9.77 -1.54
C ILE A 174 22.78 -8.24 -1.56
N ARG A 175 23.67 -7.60 -2.32
CA ARG A 175 23.65 -6.15 -2.57
C ARG A 175 22.72 -5.85 -3.73
N VAL A 176 21.76 -4.97 -3.48
CA VAL A 176 20.86 -4.41 -4.50
C VAL A 176 21.30 -2.98 -4.78
N GLU A 177 21.63 -2.69 -6.03
CA GLU A 177 22.00 -1.35 -6.50
C GLU A 177 20.75 -0.56 -6.92
N SER A 178 19.80 -1.22 -7.58
CA SER A 178 18.49 -0.63 -7.90
C SER A 178 17.42 -1.71 -8.01
N VAL A 179 16.20 -1.37 -7.63
CA VAL A 179 15.00 -2.16 -7.88
C VAL A 179 13.86 -1.23 -8.25
N GLU A 180 13.18 -1.54 -9.34
CA GLU A 180 11.98 -0.85 -9.81
C GLU A 180 10.86 -1.86 -9.99
N ILE A 181 9.64 -1.45 -9.65
CA ILE A 181 8.42 -2.23 -9.86
C ILE A 181 7.43 -1.37 -10.63
N GLU A 182 7.08 -1.82 -11.83
CA GLU A 182 5.98 -1.29 -12.61
C GLU A 182 4.77 -2.21 -12.48
N THR A 183 3.59 -1.64 -12.22
CA THR A 183 2.35 -2.41 -12.04
C THR A 183 1.28 -1.88 -12.95
N ARG A 184 0.65 -2.80 -13.70
CA ARG A 184 -0.47 -2.51 -14.60
C ARG A 184 -1.68 -3.33 -14.19
N GLY A 185 -2.82 -2.67 -14.16
CA GLY A 185 -4.14 -3.30 -14.05
C GLY A 185 -5.15 -2.49 -14.84
N GLU A 186 -6.22 -3.15 -15.27
CA GLU A 186 -7.31 -2.49 -16.00
C GLU A 186 -8.63 -2.66 -15.24
N LEU A 187 -9.36 -1.56 -15.14
CA LEU A 187 -10.73 -1.54 -14.62
C LEU A 187 -11.70 -1.42 -15.78
N ASP A 188 -12.85 -2.08 -15.64
CA ASP A 188 -14.00 -1.85 -16.49
C ASP A 188 -14.97 -0.91 -15.78
N LEU A 189 -15.04 0.34 -16.28
CA LEU A 189 -15.86 1.39 -15.66
C LEU A 189 -17.35 1.04 -15.63
N ARG A 190 -17.83 0.07 -16.42
CA ARG A 190 -19.23 -0.37 -16.37
C ARG A 190 -19.59 -0.97 -15.01
N GLY A 191 -18.64 -1.66 -14.36
CA GLY A 191 -18.82 -2.21 -13.02
C GLY A 191 -18.89 -1.10 -11.97
N PHE A 192 -17.92 -0.17 -12.02
CA PHE A 192 -17.88 0.99 -11.11
C PHE A 192 -19.11 1.89 -11.23
N LEU A 193 -19.56 2.17 -12.46
CA LEU A 193 -20.73 3.00 -12.75
C LEU A 193 -22.07 2.24 -12.61
N ALA A 194 -22.04 0.98 -12.14
CA ALA A 194 -23.20 0.12 -11.98
C ALA A 194 -24.06 -0.04 -13.25
N ILE A 195 -23.46 0.07 -14.44
CA ILE A 195 -24.10 -0.12 -15.74
C ILE A 195 -24.34 -1.62 -16.00
N ASP A 196 -23.38 -2.45 -15.61
CA ASP A 196 -23.47 -3.91 -15.75
C ASP A 196 -23.13 -4.60 -14.43
N LYS A 197 -24.13 -5.25 -13.83
CA LYS A 197 -24.01 -5.94 -12.54
C LYS A 197 -23.14 -7.20 -12.60
N MET A 198 -22.85 -7.71 -13.80
CA MET A 198 -22.00 -8.89 -13.99
C MET A 198 -20.51 -8.53 -14.11
N VAL A 199 -20.19 -7.23 -14.25
CA VAL A 199 -18.81 -6.74 -14.37
C VAL A 199 -18.24 -6.48 -12.99
N ASN A 200 -17.09 -7.10 -12.68
CA ASN A 200 -16.33 -6.82 -11.47
C ASN A 200 -15.88 -5.33 -11.47
N PRO A 201 -16.24 -4.53 -10.46
CA PRO A 201 -15.79 -3.13 -10.37
C PRO A 201 -14.32 -3.00 -9.97
N GLY A 202 -13.68 -4.07 -9.47
CA GLY A 202 -12.26 -4.11 -9.15
C GLY A 202 -11.41 -4.71 -10.28
N TYR A 203 -10.12 -4.90 -10.00
CA TYR A 203 -9.19 -5.54 -10.94
C TYR A 203 -9.43 -7.05 -11.04
N ASN A 204 -9.47 -7.57 -12.26
CA ASN A 204 -9.45 -9.01 -12.52
C ASN A 204 -8.03 -9.56 -12.55
N GLU A 205 -7.07 -8.73 -12.98
CA GLU A 205 -5.67 -9.12 -13.13
C GLU A 205 -4.76 -7.91 -12.87
N LEU A 206 -3.64 -8.17 -12.20
CA LEU A 206 -2.54 -7.21 -12.02
C LEU A 206 -1.25 -7.84 -12.53
N ASN A 207 -0.50 -7.08 -13.32
CA ASN A 207 0.76 -7.48 -13.90
C ASN A 207 1.90 -6.64 -13.31
N PHE A 208 2.95 -7.32 -12.86
CA PHE A 208 4.12 -6.69 -12.24
C PHE A 208 5.37 -6.95 -13.07
N VAL A 209 6.17 -5.90 -13.27
CA VAL A 209 7.49 -6.00 -13.91
C VAL A 209 8.54 -5.50 -12.94
N PHE A 210 9.48 -6.38 -12.58
CA PHE A 210 10.62 -6.06 -11.73
C PHE A 210 11.86 -5.81 -12.60
N ARG A 211 12.55 -4.69 -12.35
CA ARG A 211 13.84 -4.37 -12.96
C ARG A 211 14.86 -4.22 -11.84
N ILE A 212 15.80 -5.17 -11.75
CA ILE A 212 16.74 -5.27 -10.63
C ILE A 212 18.17 -5.21 -11.15
N LYS A 213 19.01 -4.45 -10.43
CA LYS A 213 20.46 -4.43 -10.59
C LYS A 213 21.11 -4.70 -9.24
N GLY A 214 22.10 -5.58 -9.20
CA GLY A 214 22.83 -5.93 -7.98
C GLY A 214 23.87 -7.02 -8.22
N ASP A 215 24.44 -7.55 -7.14
CA ASP A 215 25.48 -8.59 -7.20
C ASP A 215 24.95 -10.03 -6.99
N GLY A 216 23.63 -10.19 -6.84
CA GLY A 216 22.99 -11.50 -6.75
C GLY A 216 22.85 -12.20 -8.11
N THR A 217 22.77 -13.53 -8.09
CA THR A 217 22.42 -14.31 -9.29
C THR A 217 20.94 -14.17 -9.63
N GLN A 218 20.56 -14.58 -10.84
CA GLN A 218 19.17 -14.58 -11.26
C GLN A 218 18.29 -15.44 -10.33
N GLU A 219 18.79 -16.58 -9.90
CA GLU A 219 18.12 -17.51 -8.99
C GLU A 219 17.94 -16.86 -7.61
N GLN A 220 18.98 -16.22 -7.08
CA GLN A 220 18.92 -15.51 -5.80
C GLN A 220 17.89 -14.37 -5.83
N PHE A 221 17.84 -13.60 -6.92
CA PHE A 221 16.81 -12.58 -7.09
C PHE A 221 15.41 -13.18 -7.21
N ARG A 222 15.25 -14.29 -7.94
CA ARG A 222 13.97 -15.01 -8.03
C ARG A 222 13.48 -15.47 -6.66
N GLU A 223 14.34 -16.08 -5.86
CA GLU A 223 13.99 -16.47 -4.48
C GLU A 223 13.53 -15.27 -3.64
N CYS A 224 14.20 -14.12 -3.78
CA CYS A 224 13.80 -12.90 -3.06
C CYS A 224 12.44 -12.37 -3.55
N LEU A 225 12.15 -12.49 -4.86
CA LEU A 225 10.85 -12.11 -5.44
C LEU A 225 9.72 -13.02 -4.96
N GLU A 226 9.97 -14.33 -4.91
CA GLU A 226 9.05 -15.32 -4.35
C GLU A 226 8.76 -15.04 -2.87
N ALA A 227 9.77 -14.64 -2.11
CA ALA A 227 9.57 -14.17 -0.74
C ALA A 227 8.71 -12.89 -0.70
N GLY A 228 8.90 -11.97 -1.65
CA GLY A 228 8.08 -10.78 -1.82
C GLY A 228 6.60 -11.10 -2.01
N THR A 229 6.26 -11.98 -2.95
CA THR A 229 4.86 -12.37 -3.21
C THR A 229 4.29 -13.24 -2.10
N ARG A 230 5.10 -14.07 -1.44
CA ARG A 230 4.65 -14.96 -0.37
C ARG A 230 4.42 -14.26 0.96
N TYR A 231 5.26 -13.29 1.31
CA TYR A 231 5.30 -12.71 2.66
C TYR A 231 4.90 -11.24 2.72
N SER A 232 4.75 -10.54 1.59
CA SER A 232 4.21 -9.16 1.59
C SER A 232 2.77 -9.15 2.09
N PRO A 233 2.47 -8.43 3.19
CA PRO A 233 1.10 -8.29 3.67
C PRO A 233 0.13 -7.79 2.58
N ASN A 234 0.49 -6.72 1.85
CA ASN A 234 -0.41 -6.16 0.84
C ASN A 234 -0.63 -7.09 -0.36
N PHE A 235 0.40 -7.83 -0.78
CA PHE A 235 0.22 -8.84 -1.84
C PHE A 235 -0.74 -9.95 -1.38
N GLN A 236 -0.56 -10.45 -0.15
CA GLN A 236 -1.44 -11.45 0.43
C GLN A 236 -2.87 -10.93 0.65
N THR A 237 -3.04 -9.65 1.00
CA THR A 237 -4.36 -8.99 1.14
C THR A 237 -5.11 -8.92 -0.19
N ILE A 238 -4.43 -8.62 -1.30
CA ILE A 238 -5.08 -8.50 -2.62
C ILE A 238 -5.38 -9.88 -3.24
N THR A 239 -4.55 -10.88 -2.97
CA THR A 239 -4.69 -12.22 -3.58
C THR A 239 -5.55 -13.19 -2.78
N ARG A 240 -6.10 -12.75 -1.65
CA ARG A 240 -6.93 -13.57 -0.76
C ARG A 240 -8.23 -12.86 -0.41
N ALA A 241 -9.27 -13.62 -0.16
CA ALA A 241 -10.51 -13.07 0.37
C ALA A 241 -10.28 -12.54 1.79
N VAL A 242 -10.45 -11.23 1.96
CA VAL A 242 -10.39 -10.55 3.25
C VAL A 242 -11.81 -10.28 3.72
N LYS A 243 -12.13 -10.64 4.96
CA LYS A 243 -13.41 -10.26 5.56
C LYS A 243 -13.39 -8.77 5.86
N VAL A 244 -14.27 -8.02 5.22
CA VAL A 244 -14.45 -6.58 5.42
C VAL A 244 -15.78 -6.34 6.12
N ASN A 245 -15.77 -5.58 7.21
CA ASN A 245 -16.96 -5.18 7.94
C ASN A 245 -17.05 -3.65 7.95
N TYR A 246 -18.26 -3.11 8.05
CA TYR A 246 -18.49 -1.67 8.18
C TYR A 246 -19.67 -1.42 9.11
N ASP A 247 -19.64 -0.27 9.77
CA ASP A 247 -20.71 0.26 10.60
C ASP A 247 -21.08 1.67 10.09
N LEU A 248 -22.33 2.09 10.30
CA LEU A 248 -22.82 3.41 9.94
C LEU A 248 -23.22 4.19 11.19
N GLU A 249 -22.60 5.35 11.38
CA GLU A 249 -22.97 6.32 12.42
C GLU A 249 -23.47 7.62 11.76
N ILE A 250 -24.68 8.06 12.12
CA ILE A 250 -25.25 9.34 11.70
C ILE A 250 -25.16 10.31 12.88
N LYS A 251 -24.53 11.46 12.67
CA LYS A 251 -24.33 12.51 13.67
C LYS A 251 -25.32 13.65 13.51
#